data_AF-A0A5S3WL48-F1
#
_entry.id   AF-A0A5S3WL48-F1
#
_cell.length_a   1.000
_cell.length_b   1.000
_cell.length_c   1.000
_cell.angle_alpha   90.00
_cell.angle_beta   90.00
_cell.angle_gamma   90.00
#
_symmetry.space_group_name_H-M   'P 1'
#
loop_
_entity.id
_entity.type
_entity.pdbx_description
1 polymer ?
#
loop_
_entity_poly.entity_id
_entity_poly.type
_entity_poly.pdbx_seq_one_letter_code
_entity_poly.pdbx_strand_id
1 'polypeptide(L)'
;MMKKVAFTLVLLMAVLQGFYAIFAYIQPVDFSDIRGTALASPQDLDWIHIYASRTLFISLIIGVLLYFRNYQTLFWAALLGTVMPLTDGWLAYQSGAAAGVIAKHIATVVYLLATALVLRTVVKREGR
;
A
#
# COMPACT_ATOMS: atom_id res chain seq x y z
N MET A 1 -1.62 12.58 21.55
CA MET A 1 -2.37 11.40 21.08
C MET A 1 -2.36 11.26 19.55
N MET A 2 -2.90 12.22 18.79
CA MET A 2 -2.99 12.13 17.32
C MET A 2 -1.68 11.86 16.57
N LYS A 3 -0.55 12.46 16.98
CA LYS A 3 0.76 12.17 16.37
C LYS A 3 1.18 10.70 16.52
N LYS A 4 0.86 10.06 17.66
CA LYS A 4 1.14 8.64 17.88
C LYS A 4 0.27 7.78 16.97
N VAL A 5 -1.02 8.09 16.87
CA VAL A 5 -1.95 7.40 15.96
C VAL A 5 -1.49 7.51 14.51
N ALA A 6 -1.20 8.73 14.04
CA ALA A 6 -0.68 8.97 12.69
C ALA A 6 0.61 8.18 12.44
N PHE A 7 1.55 8.21 13.39
CA PHE A 7 2.79 7.47 13.27
C PHE A 7 2.55 5.96 13.17
N THR A 8 1.70 5.39 14.02
CA THR A 8 1.37 3.97 14.00
C THR A 8 0.70 3.56 12.69
N LEU A 9 -0.25 4.34 12.18
CA LEU A 9 -0.90 4.05 10.90
C LEU A 9 0.12 4.08 9.74
N VAL A 10 0.98 5.08 9.67
CA VAL A 10 2.00 5.13 8.61
C VAL A 10 3.03 4.01 8.79
N LEU A 11 3.39 3.63 10.02
CA LEU A 11 4.29 2.52 10.28
C LEU A 11 3.71 1.20 9.79
N LEU A 12 2.44 0.92 10.12
CA LEU A 12 1.73 -0.28 9.66
C LEU A 12 1.62 -0.30 8.13
N MET A 13 1.38 0.86 7.50
CA MET A 13 1.37 1.00 6.04
C MET A 13 2.72 0.59 5.43
N ALA A 14 3.82 1.15 5.93
CA ALA A 14 5.16 0.84 5.45
C ALA A 14 5.51 -0.64 5.67
N VAL A 15 5.30 -1.17 6.87
CA VAL A 15 5.61 -2.57 7.19
C VAL A 15 4.81 -3.54 6.32
N LEU A 16 3.51 -3.28 6.13
CA LEU A 16 2.67 -4.15 5.29
C LEU A 16 3.09 -4.11 3.83
N GLN A 17 3.40 -2.93 3.28
CA GLN A 17 3.91 -2.81 1.90
C GLN A 17 5.27 -3.50 1.74
N GLY A 18 6.18 -3.30 2.69
CA GLY A 18 7.49 -3.97 2.71
C GLY A 18 7.37 -5.48 2.77
N PHE A 19 6.47 -6.01 3.61
CA PHE A 19 6.16 -7.44 3.65
C PHE A 19 5.69 -7.96 2.29
N TYR A 20 4.70 -7.30 1.66
CA TYR A 20 4.19 -7.74 0.36
C TYR A 20 5.21 -7.60 -0.76
N ALA A 21 6.09 -6.60 -0.71
CA ALA A 21 7.17 -6.47 -1.68
C ALA A 21 8.16 -7.65 -1.56
N ILE A 22 8.58 -7.99 -0.35
CA ILE A 22 9.48 -9.12 -0.10
C ILE A 22 8.78 -10.44 -0.49
N PHE A 23 7.51 -10.60 -0.12
CA PHE A 23 6.73 -11.78 -0.49
C PHE A 23 6.63 -11.95 -2.02
N ALA A 24 6.38 -10.88 -2.76
CA ALA A 24 6.37 -10.89 -4.23
C ALA A 24 7.73 -11.22 -4.85
N TYR A 25 8.85 -10.92 -4.18
CA TYR A 25 10.18 -11.33 -4.64
C TYR A 25 10.46 -12.82 -4.40
N ILE A 26 10.09 -13.34 -3.23
CA ILE A 26 10.45 -14.70 -2.81
C ILE A 26 9.47 -15.72 -3.38
N GLN A 27 8.17 -15.41 -3.38
CA GLN A 27 7.09 -16.30 -3.80
C GLN A 27 6.15 -15.58 -4.78
N PRO A 28 6.61 -15.24 -5.99
CA PRO A 28 5.84 -14.44 -6.94
C PRO A 28 4.51 -15.09 -7.38
N VAL A 29 4.49 -16.41 -7.59
CA VAL A 29 3.28 -17.14 -7.97
C VAL A 29 2.22 -17.05 -6.86
N ASP A 30 2.61 -17.40 -5.62
CA ASP A 30 1.72 -17.33 -4.46
C ASP A 30 1.22 -15.90 -4.22
N PHE A 31 2.09 -14.89 -4.44
CA PHE A 31 1.71 -13.48 -4.38
C PHE A 31 0.60 -13.15 -5.39
N SER A 32 0.75 -13.60 -6.64
CA SER A 32 -0.24 -13.39 -7.70
C SER A 32 -1.60 -13.98 -7.34
N ASP A 33 -1.60 -15.20 -6.79
CA ASP A 33 -2.81 -15.93 -6.43
C ASP A 33 -3.57 -15.24 -5.29
N ILE A 34 -2.88 -14.80 -4.24
CA ILE A 34 -3.55 -14.10 -3.13
C ILE A 34 -4.07 -12.70 -3.50
N ARG A 35 -3.52 -12.11 -4.57
CA ARG A 35 -3.97 -10.83 -5.17
C ARG A 35 -5.09 -11.02 -6.18
N GLY A 36 -5.43 -12.27 -6.52
CA GLY A 36 -6.54 -12.60 -7.39
C GLY A 36 -6.26 -12.40 -8.87
N THR A 37 -5.01 -12.21 -9.27
CA THR A 37 -4.59 -12.06 -10.67
C THR A 37 -3.63 -13.19 -11.02
N ALA A 38 -4.17 -14.35 -11.39
CA ALA A 38 -3.34 -15.50 -11.77
C ALA A 38 -2.46 -15.18 -12.98
N LEU A 39 -1.27 -15.77 -13.01
CA LEU A 39 -0.35 -15.60 -14.14
C LEU A 39 -0.88 -16.34 -15.37
N ALA A 40 -0.77 -15.72 -16.54
CA ALA A 40 -1.13 -16.36 -17.81
C ALA A 40 0.02 -17.23 -18.34
N SER A 41 1.26 -16.86 -18.00
CA SER A 41 2.47 -17.56 -18.41
C SER A 41 3.61 -17.39 -17.41
N PRO A 42 4.63 -18.26 -17.41
CA PRO A 42 5.83 -18.08 -16.58
C PRO A 42 6.58 -16.77 -16.85
N GLN A 43 6.45 -16.21 -18.05
CA GLN A 43 7.10 -14.94 -18.42
C GLN A 43 6.50 -13.74 -17.66
N ASP A 44 5.30 -13.88 -17.10
CA ASP A 44 4.65 -12.82 -16.32
C ASP A 44 5.33 -12.59 -14.94
N LEU A 45 6.23 -13.48 -14.53
CA LEU A 45 7.03 -13.34 -13.30
C LEU A 45 7.86 -12.04 -13.31
N ASP A 46 8.33 -11.60 -14.47
CA ASP A 46 9.07 -10.35 -14.61
C ASP A 46 8.24 -9.15 -14.15
N TRP A 47 6.93 -9.15 -14.47
CA TRP A 47 6.01 -8.09 -14.04
C TRP A 47 5.80 -8.09 -12.52
N ILE A 48 5.76 -9.26 -11.89
CA ILE A 48 5.67 -9.36 -10.43
C ILE A 48 6.93 -8.82 -9.76
N HIS A 49 8.13 -9.13 -10.28
CA HIS A 49 9.37 -8.57 -9.75
C HIS A 49 9.48 -7.05 -9.95
N ILE A 50 9.00 -6.53 -11.09
CA ILE A 50 8.88 -5.09 -11.31
C ILE A 50 7.91 -4.46 -10.29
N TYR A 51 6.74 -5.07 -10.07
CA TYR A 51 5.80 -4.63 -9.04
C TYR A 51 6.42 -4.65 -7.64
N ALA A 52 7.12 -5.73 -7.29
CA ALA A 52 7.80 -5.91 -6.02
C ALA A 52 8.84 -4.80 -5.78
N SER A 53 9.66 -4.50 -6.79
CA SER A 53 10.68 -3.43 -6.72
C SER A 53 10.08 -2.07 -6.40
N ARG A 54 8.99 -1.70 -7.07
CA ARG A 54 8.29 -0.41 -6.89
C ARG A 54 7.63 -0.34 -5.53
N THR A 55 7.01 -1.45 -5.10
CA THR A 55 6.38 -1.54 -3.79
C THR A 55 7.41 -1.41 -2.67
N LEU A 56 8.57 -2.06 -2.81
CA LEU A 56 9.67 -1.94 -1.85
C LEU A 56 10.21 -0.52 -1.80
N PHE A 57 10.45 0.10 -2.96
CA PHE A 57 10.89 1.49 -3.06
C PHE A 57 9.94 2.45 -2.34
N ILE A 58 8.62 2.32 -2.58
CA ILE A 58 7.60 3.12 -1.91
C ILE A 58 7.63 2.87 -0.40
N SER A 59 7.64 1.60 0.03
CA SER A 59 7.70 1.22 1.45
C SER A 59 8.89 1.87 2.17
N LEU A 60 10.08 1.85 1.55
CA LEU A 60 11.29 2.45 2.10
C LEU A 60 11.17 3.98 2.18
N ILE A 61 10.68 4.64 1.13
CA ILE A 61 10.44 6.09 1.14
C ILE A 61 9.46 6.48 2.26
N ILE A 62 8.35 5.77 2.39
CA ILE A 62 7.38 6.01 3.47
C ILE A 62 8.05 5.85 4.84
N GLY A 63 8.84 4.79 5.03
CA GLY A 63 9.58 4.55 6.27
C GLY A 63 10.56 5.69 6.60
N VAL A 64 11.30 6.17 5.61
CA VAL A 64 12.24 7.29 5.76
C VAL A 64 11.50 8.60 6.07
N LEU A 65 10.42 8.91 5.35
CA LEU A 65 9.59 10.08 5.63
C LEU A 65 8.97 10.03 7.03
N LEU A 66 8.58 8.84 7.48
CA LEU A 66 8.06 8.61 8.82
C LEU A 66 9.14 8.81 9.88
N TYR A 67 10.36 8.32 9.64
CA TYR A 67 11.52 8.54 10.51
C TYR A 67 11.79 10.04 10.70
N PHE A 68 11.81 10.80 9.61
CA PHE A 68 11.97 12.26 9.64
C PHE A 68 10.71 13.04 10.01
N ARG A 69 9.60 12.36 10.32
CA ARG A 69 8.34 12.98 10.75
C ARG A 69 7.77 13.96 9.72
N ASN A 70 8.01 13.73 8.43
CA ASN A 70 7.49 14.57 7.35
C ASN A 70 6.00 14.27 7.08
N TYR A 71 5.14 14.68 8.01
CA TYR A 71 3.71 14.36 7.97
C TYR A 71 2.96 15.01 6.80
N GLN A 72 3.45 16.14 6.28
CA GLN A 72 2.86 16.78 5.10
C GLN A 72 3.03 15.92 3.86
N THR A 73 4.25 15.41 3.61
CA THR A 73 4.47 14.50 2.48
C THR A 73 3.76 13.17 2.68
N LEU A 74 3.75 12.64 3.91
CA LEU A 74 3.03 11.39 4.23
C LEU A 74 1.52 11.51 4.03
N PHE A 75 0.93 12.68 4.28
CA PHE A 75 -0.49 12.94 3.99
C PHE A 75 -0.79 12.74 2.50
N TRP A 76 0.01 13.36 1.64
CA TRP A 76 -0.14 13.21 0.19
C TRP A 76 0.15 11.78 -0.27
N ALA A 77 1.17 11.14 0.33
CA ALA A 77 1.50 9.77 0.00
C ALA A 77 0.35 8.80 0.34
N ALA A 78 -0.31 8.98 1.48
CA ALA A 78 -1.49 8.19 1.84
C ALA A 78 -2.67 8.45 0.89
N LEU A 79 -2.94 9.71 0.56
CA LEU A 79 -4.05 10.07 -0.33
C LEU A 79 -3.84 9.56 -1.76
N LEU A 80 -2.69 9.87 -2.36
CA LEU A 80 -2.35 9.46 -3.73
C LEU A 80 -2.08 7.96 -3.83
N GLY A 81 -1.61 7.34 -2.74
CA GLY A 81 -1.40 5.90 -2.65
C GLY A 81 -2.68 5.08 -2.90
N THR A 82 -3.88 5.68 -2.78
CA THR A 82 -5.16 5.02 -3.08
C THR A 82 -5.26 4.54 -4.53
N VAL A 83 -4.51 5.14 -5.46
CA VAL A 83 -4.47 4.74 -6.87
C VAL A 83 -4.08 3.25 -7.01
N MET A 84 -3.15 2.76 -6.20
CA MET A 84 -2.69 1.36 -6.25
C MET A 84 -3.81 0.36 -5.91
N PRO A 85 -4.39 0.35 -4.69
CA PRO A 85 -5.43 -0.62 -4.35
C PRO A 85 -6.72 -0.43 -5.16
N LEU A 86 -7.01 0.77 -5.69
CA LEU A 86 -8.11 0.95 -6.64
C LEU A 86 -7.85 0.19 -7.95
N THR A 87 -6.64 0.32 -8.50
CA THR A 87 -6.25 -0.36 -9.74
C THR A 87 -6.18 -1.87 -9.51
N ASP A 88 -5.54 -2.31 -8.44
CA ASP A 88 -5.40 -3.73 -8.10
C ASP A 88 -6.77 -4.38 -7.84
N GLY A 89 -7.66 -3.70 -7.12
CA GLY A 89 -9.01 -4.19 -6.86
C GLY A 89 -9.86 -4.29 -8.12
N TRP A 90 -9.69 -3.34 -9.05
CA TRP A 90 -10.34 -3.39 -10.35
C TRP A 90 -9.83 -4.56 -11.21
N LEU A 91 -8.52 -4.79 -11.24
CA LEU A 91 -7.93 -5.93 -11.94
C LEU A 91 -8.38 -7.27 -11.34
N ALA A 92 -8.40 -7.39 -10.00
CA ALA A 92 -8.91 -8.56 -9.31
C ALA A 92 -10.41 -8.82 -9.58
N TYR A 93 -11.20 -7.76 -9.73
CA TYR A 93 -12.60 -7.90 -10.14
C TYR A 93 -12.70 -8.43 -11.58
N GLN A 94 -11.91 -7.88 -12.51
CA GLN A 94 -11.92 -8.30 -13.92
C GLN A 94 -11.46 -9.75 -14.11
N SER A 95 -10.53 -10.24 -13.29
CA SER A 95 -10.06 -11.63 -13.31
C SER A 95 -11.02 -12.63 -12.66
N GLY A 96 -12.16 -12.17 -12.11
CA GLY A 96 -13.11 -13.03 -11.42
C GLY A 96 -12.62 -13.52 -10.07
N ALA A 97 -11.74 -12.77 -9.39
CA ALA A 97 -11.23 -13.13 -8.07
C ALA A 97 -12.36 -13.26 -7.04
N ALA A 98 -12.10 -14.07 -6.01
CA ALA A 98 -13.03 -14.23 -4.89
C ALA A 98 -13.36 -12.87 -4.23
N ALA A 99 -14.60 -12.69 -3.78
CA ALA A 99 -15.06 -11.45 -3.16
C ALA A 99 -14.18 -10.99 -1.97
N GLY A 100 -13.60 -11.94 -1.23
CA GLY A 100 -12.66 -11.65 -0.15
C GLY A 100 -11.37 -10.95 -0.59
N VAL A 101 -10.91 -11.17 -1.83
CA VAL A 101 -9.74 -10.47 -2.39
C VAL A 101 -10.10 -9.02 -2.71
N ILE A 102 -11.22 -8.81 -3.41
CA ILE A 102 -11.74 -7.47 -3.74
C ILE A 102 -11.97 -6.65 -2.46
N ALA A 103 -12.55 -7.27 -1.43
CA ALA A 103 -12.79 -6.65 -0.13
C ALA A 103 -11.50 -6.15 0.55
N LYS A 104 -10.37 -6.86 0.41
CA LYS A 104 -9.06 -6.42 0.93
C LYS A 104 -8.58 -5.14 0.24
N HIS A 105 -8.80 -5.01 -1.06
CA HIS A 105 -8.45 -3.79 -1.81
C HIS A 105 -9.31 -2.60 -1.35
N ILE A 106 -10.62 -2.80 -1.20
CA ILE A 106 -11.52 -1.78 -0.65
C ILE A 106 -11.09 -1.38 0.78
N ALA A 107 -10.80 -2.36 1.64
CA ALA A 107 -10.32 -2.10 2.99
C ALA A 107 -9.01 -1.29 2.99
N THR A 108 -8.12 -1.56 2.03
CA THR A 108 -6.87 -0.80 1.86
C THR A 108 -7.14 0.65 1.45
N VAL A 109 -8.08 0.89 0.53
CA VAL A 109 -8.50 2.26 0.16
C VAL A 109 -9.04 3.01 1.37
N VAL A 110 -9.96 2.39 2.12
CA VAL A 110 -10.55 2.98 3.33
C VAL A 110 -9.46 3.29 4.37
N TYR A 111 -8.51 2.37 4.57
CA TYR A 111 -7.38 2.55 5.47
C TYR A 111 -6.50 3.74 5.08
N LEU A 112 -6.19 3.90 3.80
CA LEU A 112 -5.39 5.01 3.30
C LEU A 112 -6.11 6.36 3.45
N LEU A 113 -7.40 6.40 3.15
CA LEU A 113 -8.23 7.60 3.35
C LEU A 113 -8.30 7.98 4.83
N ALA A 114 -8.54 7.02 5.72
CA ALA A 114 -8.55 7.25 7.17
C ALA A 114 -7.17 7.76 7.65
N THR A 115 -6.08 7.16 7.18
CA THR A 115 -4.71 7.59 7.49
C THR A 115 -4.45 9.03 7.03
N ALA A 116 -4.87 9.38 5.81
CA ALA A 116 -4.77 10.74 5.27
C ALA A 116 -5.56 11.74 6.12
N LEU A 117 -6.80 11.41 6.54
CA LEU A 117 -7.59 12.26 7.42
C LEU A 117 -6.89 12.50 8.77
N VAL A 118 -6.33 11.45 9.38
CA VAL A 118 -5.56 11.57 10.64
C VAL A 118 -4.32 12.45 10.44
N LEU A 119 -3.53 12.23 9.38
CA LEU A 119 -2.34 13.03 9.07
C LEU A 119 -2.68 14.50 8.84
N ARG A 120 -3.80 14.80 8.17
CA ARG A 120 -4.30 16.17 7.96
C ARG A 120 -4.53 16.90 9.29
N THR A 121 -4.99 16.21 10.33
CA THR A 121 -5.15 16.81 11.67
C THR A 121 -3.82 17.14 12.33
N VAL A 122 -2.78 16.35 12.07
CA VAL A 122 -1.42 16.58 12.59
C VAL A 122 -0.78 17.78 11.89
N VAL A 123 -0.80 17.79 10.56
CA VAL A 123 -0.27 18.89 9.73
C VAL A 123 -0.88 20.23 10.12
N LYS A 124 -2.21 20.32 10.22
CA LYS A 124 -2.90 21.57 10.58
C LYS A 124 -2.52 22.12 11.95
N ARG A 125 -2.03 21.27 12.86
CA ARG A 125 -1.58 21.66 14.19
C ARG A 125 -0.10 22.05 14.25
N GLU A 126 0.70 21.63 13.27
CA GLU A 126 2.13 22.00 13.17
C GLU A 126 2.33 23.30 12.40
N GLY A 127 1.42 23.65 11.48
CA GLY A 127 1.42 24.93 10.77
C GLY A 127 0.71 26.08 11.52
N ARG A 128 0.35 25.89 12.79
CA ARG A 128 -0.16 26.91 13.71
C ARG A 128 0.85 27.10 14.82
#